data_AF-A0A6N3F8H3-F1
#
_entry.id   AF-A0A6N3F8H3-F1
#
_cell.length_a   1.000
_cell.length_b   1.000
_cell.length_c   1.000
_cell.angle_alpha   90.00
_cell.angle_beta   90.00
_cell.angle_gamma   90.00
#
_symmetry.space_group_name_H-M   'P 1'
#
loop_
_entity.id
_entity.type
_entity.pdbx_description
1 polymer ?
#
loop_
_entity_poly.entity_id
_entity_poly.type
_entity_poly.pdbx_seq_one_letter_code
_entity_poly.pdbx_strand_id
1 'polypeptide(L)'
;MKKKRNPLLILLLVLAALLVVYAGVVVIGKNQEKSKQKEEEAKKIYVTDLGKLSEIQFDVGNGEIQLVKEDGTWYDKNDKDFPLA
;
A
#
# COMPACT_ATOMS: atom_id res chain seq x y z
N MET A 1 -36.43 -45.59 -28.10
CA MET A 1 -36.92 -44.29 -27.56
C MET A 1 -35.76 -43.29 -27.58
N LYS A 2 -35.85 -42.20 -28.37
CA LYS A 2 -34.77 -41.20 -28.45
C LYS A 2 -34.83 -40.32 -27.20
N LYS A 3 -33.82 -40.42 -26.33
CA LYS A 3 -33.69 -39.65 -25.09
C LYS A 3 -33.46 -38.17 -25.46
N LYS A 4 -34.52 -37.35 -25.49
CA LYS A 4 -34.41 -35.90 -25.67
C LYS A 4 -33.60 -35.37 -24.48
N ARG A 5 -32.39 -34.88 -24.74
CA ARG A 5 -31.58 -34.20 -23.73
C ARG A 5 -32.20 -32.82 -23.53
N ASN A 6 -32.66 -32.52 -22.32
CA ASN A 6 -33.31 -31.23 -22.04
C ASN A 6 -32.26 -30.11 -22.16
N PRO A 7 -32.40 -29.18 -23.13
CA PRO A 7 -31.42 -28.11 -23.34
C PRO A 7 -31.29 -27.20 -22.10
N LEU A 8 -32.37 -27.07 -21.31
CA LEU A 8 -32.36 -26.39 -20.01
C LEU A 8 -31.39 -27.02 -18.99
N LEU A 9 -31.28 -28.36 -18.95
CA LEU A 9 -30.34 -29.03 -18.02
C LEU A 9 -28.89 -28.80 -18.44
N ILE A 10 -28.62 -28.77 -19.74
CA ILE A 10 -27.28 -28.48 -20.27
C ILE A 10 -26.91 -27.03 -19.98
N LEU A 11 -27.85 -26.09 -20.18
CA LEU A 11 -27.65 -24.69 -19.87
C LEU A 11 -27.38 -24.46 -18.37
N LEU A 12 -28.12 -25.15 -17.50
CA LEU A 12 -27.92 -25.05 -16.05
C LEU A 12 -26.56 -25.58 -15.60
N LEU A 13 -26.09 -26.68 -16.21
CA LEU A 13 -24.75 -27.23 -15.97
C LEU A 13 -23.65 -26.25 -16.40
N VAL A 14 -23.80 -25.63 -17.57
CA VAL A 14 -22.85 -24.62 -18.06
C VAL A 14 -22.83 -23.41 -17.13
N LEU A 15 -23.99 -22.92 -16.71
CA LEU A 15 -24.08 -21.78 -15.78
C LEU A 15 -23.43 -22.10 -14.42
N ALA A 16 -23.65 -23.29 -13.88
CA ALA A 16 -23.01 -23.73 -12.64
C ALA A 16 -21.49 -23.77 -12.77
N ALA A 17 -20.95 -24.29 -13.88
CA ALA A 17 -19.52 -24.31 -14.13
C ALA A 17 -18.92 -22.89 -14.20
N LEU A 18 -19.59 -21.95 -14.88
CA LEU A 18 -19.18 -20.54 -14.94
C LEU A 18 -19.12 -19.88 -13.56
N LEU A 19 -20.10 -20.15 -12.69
CA LEU A 19 -20.12 -19.60 -11.34
C LEU A 19 -18.96 -20.13 -10.47
N VAL A 20 -18.61 -21.42 -10.60
CA VAL A 20 -17.47 -22.00 -9.87
C VAL A 20 -16.15 -21.36 -10.31
N VAL A 21 -15.96 -21.18 -11.63
CA VAL A 21 -14.76 -20.52 -12.17
C VAL A 21 -14.67 -19.08 -11.67
N TYR A 22 -15.77 -18.32 -11.73
CA TYR A 22 -15.81 -16.94 -11.24
C TYR A 22 -15.50 -16.83 -9.74
N ALA A 23 -16.12 -17.68 -8.92
CA ALA A 23 -15.87 -17.71 -7.48
C ALA A 23 -14.39 -18.03 -7.16
N GLY A 24 -13.79 -18.96 -7.90
CA GLY A 24 -12.36 -19.28 -7.77
C GLY A 24 -11.46 -18.07 -8.05
N VAL A 25 -11.70 -17.35 -9.14
CA VAL A 25 -10.94 -16.14 -9.51
C VAL A 25 -11.10 -15.04 -8.47
N VAL A 26 -12.32 -14.79 -7.99
CA VAL A 26 -12.61 -13.73 -7.00
C VAL A 26 -11.95 -14.03 -5.65
N VAL A 27 -11.94 -15.28 -5.20
CA VAL A 27 -11.30 -15.67 -3.92
C VAL A 27 -9.78 -15.45 -3.98
N ILE A 28 -9.15 -15.83 -5.09
CA ILE A 28 -7.70 -15.62 -5.30
C ILE A 28 -7.39 -14.13 -5.38
N GLY A 29 -8.20 -13.35 -6.10
CA GLY A 29 -8.06 -11.90 -6.21
C GLY A 29 -8.17 -11.20 -4.86
N LYS A 30 -9.16 -11.55 -4.03
CA LYS A 30 -9.34 -10.96 -2.69
C LYS A 30 -8.20 -11.29 -1.73
N ASN A 31 -7.60 -12.48 -1.82
CA ASN A 31 -6.42 -12.83 -1.02
C ASN A 31 -5.16 -12.08 -1.50
N GLN A 32 -5.00 -11.92 -2.82
CA GLN A 32 -3.93 -11.10 -3.41
C GLN A 32 -4.05 -9.63 -3.01
N GLU A 33 -5.27 -9.07 -3.02
CA GLU A 33 -5.52 -7.68 -2.66
C GLU A 33 -5.26 -7.41 -1.17
N LYS A 34 -5.65 -8.34 -0.29
CA LYS A 34 -5.29 -8.28 1.14
C LYS A 34 -3.79 -8.40 1.39
N SER A 35 -3.09 -9.24 0.63
CA SER A 35 -1.63 -9.36 0.74
C SER A 35 -0.93 -8.11 0.21
N LYS A 36 -1.42 -7.52 -0.89
CA LYS A 36 -0.93 -6.26 -1.42
C LYS A 36 -1.18 -5.09 -0.47
N GLN A 37 -2.36 -4.99 0.13
CA GLN A 37 -2.63 -3.99 1.18
C GLN A 37 -1.69 -4.15 2.38
N LYS A 38 -1.44 -5.38 2.84
CA LYS A 38 -0.48 -5.63 3.93
C LYS A 38 0.96 -5.30 3.54
N GLU A 39 1.35 -5.57 2.30
CA GLU A 39 2.68 -5.22 1.79
C GLU A 39 2.82 -3.71 1.58
N GLU A 40 1.77 -3.03 1.16
CA GLU A 40 1.70 -1.58 0.99
C GLU A 40 1.66 -0.85 2.34
N GLU A 41 0.96 -1.38 3.34
CA GLU A 41 1.00 -0.94 4.73
C GLU A 41 2.36 -1.19 5.39
N ALA A 42 3.04 -2.31 5.06
CA ALA A 42 4.39 -2.60 5.54
C ALA A 42 5.48 -1.77 4.82
N LYS A 43 5.25 -1.39 3.56
CA LYS A 43 6.09 -0.44 2.81
C LYS A 43 5.88 1.01 3.25
N LYS A 44 4.75 1.31 3.91
CA LYS A 44 4.59 2.56 4.64
C LYS A 44 5.52 2.52 5.86
N ILE A 45 6.67 3.16 5.71
CA ILE A 45 7.51 3.53 6.85
C ILE A 45 6.72 4.58 7.63
N TYR A 46 5.94 4.13 8.61
CA TYR A 46 5.46 5.04 9.64
C TYR A 46 6.70 5.50 10.39
N VAL A 47 7.06 6.77 10.25
CA VAL A 47 8.06 7.41 11.11
C VAL A 47 7.41 7.57 12.49
N THR A 48 7.23 6.46 13.21
CA THR A 48 6.62 6.42 14.53
C THR A 48 7.58 6.85 15.62
N ASP A 49 8.88 6.96 15.32
CA ASP A 49 9.92 7.34 16.27
C ASP A 49 10.59 8.67 15.84
N LEU A 50 9.77 9.71 15.66
CA LEU A 50 10.24 11.09 15.43
C LEU A 50 11.08 11.62 16.61
N GLY A 51 11.05 10.95 17.77
CA GLY A 51 11.88 11.29 18.93
C GLY A 51 13.37 11.10 18.67
N LYS A 52 13.75 10.19 17.76
CA LYS A 52 15.15 9.91 17.37
C LYS A 52 15.60 10.65 16.12
N LEU A 53 14.72 11.42 15.48
CA LEU A 53 15.07 12.17 14.28
C LEU A 53 15.99 13.33 14.67
N SER A 54 17.24 13.27 14.23
CA SER A 54 18.29 14.24 14.55
C SER A 54 18.72 15.11 13.39
N GLU A 55 18.40 14.73 12.15
CA GLU A 55 18.77 15.48 10.94
C GLU A 55 17.69 15.33 9.87
N ILE A 56 17.40 16.42 9.15
CA ILE A 56 16.48 16.43 8.02
C ILE A 56 17.11 17.24 6.88
N GLN A 57 17.10 16.70 5.68
CA GLN A 57 17.62 17.38 4.49
C GLN A 57 16.52 17.48 3.44
N PHE A 58 16.29 18.68 2.93
CA PHE A 58 15.32 18.97 1.87
C PHE A 58 16.01 19.65 0.71
N ASP A 59 15.87 19.10 -0.49
CA ASP A 59 16.21 19.78 -1.72
C ASP A 59 15.02 20.64 -2.17
N VAL A 60 15.20 21.96 -2.20
CA VAL A 60 14.17 22.92 -2.62
C VAL A 60 14.37 23.41 -4.06
N GLY A 61 15.22 22.75 -4.84
CA GLY A 61 15.51 23.05 -6.25
C GLY A 61 16.40 24.27 -6.47
N ASN A 62 16.50 25.18 -5.50
CA ASN A 62 17.41 26.34 -5.51
C ASN A 62 18.49 26.24 -4.42
N GLY A 63 18.67 25.06 -3.82
CA GLY A 63 19.59 24.80 -2.72
C GLY A 63 19.08 23.69 -1.81
N GLU A 64 19.96 23.21 -0.94
CA GLU A 64 19.61 22.22 0.09
C GLU A 64 19.43 22.92 1.43
N ILE A 65 18.35 22.58 2.13
CA ILE A 65 18.11 22.97 3.52
C ILE A 65 18.48 21.77 4.38
N GLN A 66 19.37 21.95 5.34
CA GLN A 66 19.81 20.90 6.28
C GLN A 66 19.48 21.35 7.70
N LEU A 67 18.57 20.64 8.35
CA LEU A 67 18.15 20.90 9.72
C LEU A 67 18.75 19.86 10.65
N VAL A 68 19.32 20.31 11.77
CA VAL A 68 19.91 19.44 12.80
C VAL A 68 19.24 19.73 14.14
N LYS A 69 18.95 18.68 14.91
CA LYS A 69 18.34 18.81 16.24
C LYS A 69 19.40 18.66 17.32
N GLU A 70 19.65 19.74 18.06
CA GLU A 70 20.54 19.76 19.23
C GLU A 70 19.70 20.12 20.47
N ASP A 71 19.76 19.31 21.52
CA ASP A 71 19.06 19.51 22.80
C ASP A 71 17.55 19.79 22.71
N GLY A 72 16.89 19.28 21.67
CA GLY A 72 15.44 19.47 21.47
C GLY A 72 15.07 20.59 20.51
N THR A 73 16.02 21.45 20.14
CA THR A 73 15.82 22.61 19.26
C THR A 73 16.39 22.31 17.87
N TRP A 74 15.69 22.75 16.83
CA TRP A 74 16.17 22.61 15.45
C TRP A 74 17.00 23.83 15.04
N TYR A 75 18.06 23.58 14.28
CA TYR A 75 18.95 24.60 13.73
C TYR A 75 19.15 24.35 12.25
N ASP A 76 19.36 25.39 11.45
CA ASP A 76 19.98 25.21 10.15
C ASP A 76 21.45 24.82 10.38
N LYS A 77 21.92 23.79 9.69
CA LYS A 77 23.30 23.31 9.80
C LYS A 77 24.31 24.39 9.41
N ASN A 78 23.94 25.26 8.49
CA ASN A 78 24.77 26.36 7.98
C ASN A 78 24.59 27.66 8.78
N ASP A 79 23.52 27.78 9.57
CA ASP A 79 23.23 28.94 10.41
C ASP A 79 22.64 28.50 11.75
N LYS A 80 23.54 28.26 12.72
CA LYS A 80 23.16 27.89 14.09
C LYS A 80 22.71 29.07 14.94
N ASP A 81 22.92 30.30 14.48
CA ASP A 81 22.55 31.50 15.22
C ASP A 81 21.03 31.76 15.14
N PHE A 82 20.33 31.04 14.25
CA PHE A 82 18.88 31.12 14.08
C PHE A 82 18.16 29.84 14.55
N PRO A 83 17.79 29.74 15.84
CA PRO A 83 17.06 28.58 16.35
C PRO A 83 15.63 28.54 15.79
N LEU A 84 15.21 27.35 15.36
CA LEU A 84 13.86 27.03 14.92
C LEU A 84 13.16 26.28 16.06
N ALA A 85 12.49 27.02 16.94
CA ALA A 85 11.74 26.51 18.10
C ALA A 85 10.23 26.70 17.92
#